data_AF-A0A951RG55-F1
#
_entry.id   AF-A0A951RG55-F1
#
_cell.length_a   1.000
_cell.length_b   1.000
_cell.length_c   1.000
_cell.angle_alpha   90.00
_cell.angle_beta   90.00
_cell.angle_gamma   90.00
#
_symmetry.space_group_name_H-M   'P 1'
#
loop_
_entity.id
_entity.type
_entity.pdbx_description
1 polymer ?
#
loop_
_entity_poly.entity_id
_entity_poly.type
_entity_poly.pdbx_seq_one_letter_code
_entity_poly.pdbx_strand_id
1 'polypeptide(L)'
;MKTKLPNRIALLAAAVLCFFSLCDSTRVFGQDYVPLIDASKQWNVMVTWYAYGGSPAIKNTIDFWIAENDTIINDTVYNTVIANNPNSTGYFPNGTVGFIREDTLERKVYFRDYEATEPFFTIKDRLLYDFSIESGDTVEVFGMYTCPEFWNTYVVSSTSSVSLLNGSERKVWNLSPIGGYAQNNDQWIEGIGSLNGMPFPACYQLQTISFSLDLLCYFEGETKLYALMEDTCEVYWTSSVSELAANPIHCYPNPARNELNISLPDNFHDCHTISIFDLSGRLLFQEVHCGNEFKLDVKALQPGFYLLRIMNPTGIIDQKFLKHLTI
;
A
#
# COMPACT_ATOMS: atom_id res chain seq x y z
N MET A 1 -93.78 -16.51 -2.49
CA MET A 1 -92.89 -16.31 -1.33
C MET A 1 -91.52 -16.88 -1.68
N LYS A 2 -90.56 -16.04 -2.09
CA LYS A 2 -89.19 -16.47 -2.39
C LYS A 2 -88.33 -16.28 -1.13
N THR A 3 -87.75 -17.38 -0.68
CA THR A 3 -86.79 -17.52 0.40
C THR A 3 -85.43 -16.92 0.01
N LYS A 4 -84.84 -16.11 0.89
CA LYS A 4 -83.43 -15.66 0.84
C LYS A 4 -82.59 -16.55 1.76
N LEU A 5 -81.55 -17.17 1.21
CA LEU A 5 -80.37 -17.71 1.92
C LEU A 5 -79.12 -16.92 1.45
N PRO A 6 -77.98 -16.93 2.17
CA PRO A 6 -77.27 -15.71 2.49
C PRO A 6 -75.89 -15.60 1.81
N ASN A 7 -75.37 -14.37 1.82
CA ASN A 7 -74.03 -13.95 1.41
C ASN A 7 -72.90 -14.76 2.07
N ARG A 8 -72.55 -15.94 1.54
CA ARG A 8 -71.28 -16.62 1.85
C ARG A 8 -70.15 -16.28 0.89
N ILE A 9 -70.45 -15.64 -0.24
CA ILE A 9 -69.45 -15.32 -1.28
C ILE A 9 -68.73 -13.99 -0.99
N ALA A 10 -69.40 -13.04 -0.32
CA ALA A 10 -68.81 -11.72 -0.03
C ALA A 10 -67.73 -11.75 1.07
N LEU A 11 -67.81 -12.68 2.04
CA LEU A 11 -66.79 -12.80 3.11
C LEU A 11 -65.52 -13.53 2.65
N LEU A 12 -65.61 -14.41 1.67
CA LEU A 12 -64.44 -15.09 1.07
C LEU A 12 -63.65 -14.15 0.15
N ALA A 13 -64.32 -13.24 -0.56
CA ALA A 13 -63.63 -12.28 -1.43
C ALA A 13 -62.80 -11.25 -0.63
N ALA A 14 -63.28 -10.80 0.53
CA ALA A 14 -62.53 -9.87 1.39
C ALA A 14 -61.32 -10.53 2.08
N ALA A 15 -61.42 -11.82 2.43
CA ALA A 15 -60.30 -12.56 3.04
C ALA A 15 -59.19 -12.91 2.02
N VAL A 16 -59.54 -13.12 0.75
CA VAL A 16 -58.57 -13.42 -0.32
C VAL A 16 -57.86 -12.15 -0.83
N LEU A 17 -58.52 -10.99 -0.77
CA LEU A 17 -57.90 -9.70 -1.15
C LEU A 17 -57.00 -9.12 -0.05
N CYS A 18 -57.23 -9.44 1.24
CA CYS A 18 -56.32 -9.04 2.32
C CYS A 18 -55.09 -9.95 2.50
N PHE A 19 -55.07 -11.14 1.88
CA PHE A 19 -53.89 -12.02 1.90
C PHE A 19 -52.85 -11.67 0.83
N PHE A 20 -53.21 -10.82 -0.14
CA PHE A 20 -52.29 -10.33 -1.19
C PHE A 20 -51.61 -8.99 -0.85
N SER A 21 -51.91 -8.36 0.30
CA SER A 21 -51.30 -7.08 0.70
C SER A 21 -50.25 -7.19 1.81
N LEU A 22 -49.78 -8.40 2.12
CA LEU A 22 -48.72 -8.67 3.10
C LEU A 22 -47.53 -9.44 2.47
N CYS A 23 -47.31 -9.27 1.16
CA CYS A 23 -45.96 -9.41 0.62
C CYS A 23 -45.26 -8.09 0.90
N ASP A 24 -44.80 -7.96 2.16
CA ASP A 24 -43.73 -7.04 2.48
C ASP A 24 -42.62 -7.33 1.48
N SER A 25 -42.34 -6.37 0.62
CA SER A 25 -41.22 -6.45 -0.30
C SER A 25 -39.97 -6.47 0.57
N THR A 26 -39.54 -7.66 0.99
CA THR A 26 -38.14 -7.86 1.30
C THR A 26 -37.41 -7.46 0.03
N ARG A 27 -36.84 -6.25 0.06
CA ARG A 27 -35.86 -5.84 -0.93
C ARG A 27 -34.69 -6.78 -0.70
N VAL A 28 -34.75 -7.94 -1.34
CA VAL A 28 -33.56 -8.72 -1.63
C VAL A 28 -32.81 -7.86 -2.63
N PHE A 29 -32.03 -6.91 -2.12
CA PHE A 29 -30.93 -6.37 -2.89
C PHE A 29 -29.96 -7.54 -3.05
N GLY A 30 -30.13 -8.32 -4.11
CA GLY A 30 -28.98 -8.95 -4.72
C GLY A 30 -28.16 -7.78 -5.25
N GLN A 31 -27.23 -7.26 -4.45
CA GLN A 31 -26.25 -6.31 -4.96
C GLN A 31 -25.49 -7.04 -6.06
N ASP A 32 -25.41 -6.42 -7.23
CA ASP A 32 -24.57 -6.94 -8.31
C ASP A 32 -23.14 -7.04 -7.79
N TYR A 33 -22.51 -8.19 -8.06
CA TYR A 33 -21.13 -8.44 -7.64
C TYR A 33 -20.23 -7.31 -8.11
N VAL A 34 -19.45 -6.72 -7.20
CA VAL A 34 -18.47 -5.69 -7.52
C VAL A 34 -17.12 -6.35 -7.79
N PRO A 35 -16.63 -6.36 -9.05
CA PRO A 35 -15.37 -7.01 -9.39
C PRO A 35 -14.20 -6.40 -8.63
N LEU A 36 -13.17 -7.18 -8.32
CA LEU A 36 -11.95 -6.66 -7.70
C LEU A 36 -11.04 -5.99 -8.73
N ILE A 37 -10.98 -6.50 -9.96
CA ILE A 37 -10.08 -6.01 -11.00
C ILE A 37 -10.74 -4.90 -11.81
N ASP A 38 -10.15 -3.71 -11.73
CA ASP A 38 -10.50 -2.52 -12.51
C ASP A 38 -9.28 -1.56 -12.51
N ALA A 39 -8.93 -0.97 -13.65
CA ALA A 39 -7.75 -0.10 -13.77
C ALA A 39 -7.86 1.22 -12.99
N SER A 40 -9.06 1.61 -12.56
CA SER A 40 -9.26 2.79 -11.73
C SER A 40 -8.93 2.55 -10.25
N LYS A 41 -8.74 1.29 -9.83
CA LYS A 41 -8.59 0.94 -8.42
C LYS A 41 -7.15 1.06 -7.94
N GLN A 42 -7.00 1.62 -6.75
CA GLN A 42 -5.70 1.78 -6.09
C GLN A 42 -5.80 1.46 -4.59
N TRP A 43 -4.74 0.88 -4.04
CA TRP A 43 -4.64 0.50 -2.64
C TRP A 43 -3.36 1.05 -2.04
N ASN A 44 -3.45 1.74 -0.91
CA ASN A 44 -2.28 2.09 -0.11
C ASN A 44 -2.19 1.14 1.08
N VAL A 45 -1.13 0.35 1.12
CA VAL A 45 -0.91 -0.67 2.16
C VAL A 45 0.28 -0.27 3.01
N MET A 46 0.05 -0.11 4.31
CA MET A 46 1.12 0.13 5.27
C MET A 46 1.75 -1.19 5.67
N VAL A 47 3.07 -1.24 5.54
CA VAL A 47 3.91 -2.26 6.15
C VAL A 47 4.47 -1.66 7.45
N THR A 48 4.24 -2.33 8.57
CA THR A 48 4.90 -1.99 9.85
C THR A 48 5.89 -3.08 10.18
N TRP A 49 7.18 -2.78 10.17
CA TRP A 49 8.23 -3.65 10.69
C TRP A 49 8.40 -3.47 12.19
N TYR A 50 8.69 -4.53 12.92
CA TYR A 50 8.91 -4.55 14.36
C TYR A 50 10.35 -4.89 14.68
N ALA A 51 10.92 -4.19 15.66
CA ALA A 51 12.21 -4.54 16.26
C ALA A 51 12.09 -5.79 17.13
N TYR A 52 13.23 -6.35 17.49
CA TYR A 52 13.31 -7.37 18.52
C TYR A 52 12.69 -6.84 19.83
N GLY A 53 11.66 -7.52 20.35
CA GLY A 53 10.85 -7.04 21.48
C GLY A 53 9.46 -6.50 21.09
N GLY A 54 9.13 -6.44 19.80
CA GLY A 54 7.76 -6.19 19.33
C GLY A 54 7.36 -4.71 19.22
N SER A 55 8.30 -3.78 19.38
CA SER A 55 8.04 -2.36 19.11
C SER A 55 8.15 -2.07 17.61
N PRO A 56 7.23 -1.28 17.01
CA PRO A 56 7.35 -0.85 15.62
C PRO A 56 8.67 -0.09 15.39
N ALA A 57 9.44 -0.50 14.38
CA ALA A 57 10.74 0.03 14.02
C ALA A 57 10.71 0.88 12.74
N ILE A 58 10.03 0.38 11.71
CA ILE A 58 9.92 1.03 10.40
C ILE A 58 8.47 0.93 9.97
N LYS A 59 7.95 1.98 9.36
CA LYS A 59 6.68 1.96 8.64
C LYS A 59 6.91 2.50 7.25
N ASN A 60 6.33 1.87 6.26
CA ASN A 60 6.32 2.40 4.90
C ASN A 60 5.01 2.04 4.23
N THR A 61 4.54 2.91 3.36
CA THR A 61 3.37 2.64 2.53
C THR A 61 3.81 2.18 1.16
N ILE A 62 3.10 1.17 0.65
CA ILE A 62 3.24 0.65 -0.71
C ILE A 62 1.93 0.91 -1.42
N ASP A 63 2.02 1.53 -2.60
CA ASP A 63 0.86 1.78 -3.44
C ASP A 63 0.74 0.64 -4.44
N PHE A 64 -0.47 0.10 -4.60
CA PHE A 64 -0.78 -0.93 -5.60
C PHE A 64 -1.85 -0.43 -6.55
N TRP A 65 -1.72 -0.76 -7.83
CA TRP A 65 -2.74 -0.53 -8.85
C TRP A 65 -2.70 -1.61 -9.93
N ILE A 66 -3.74 -1.66 -10.76
CA ILE A 66 -3.88 -2.65 -11.82
C ILE A 66 -3.76 -1.97 -13.19
N ALA A 67 -2.93 -2.53 -14.07
CA ALA A 67 -2.86 -2.17 -15.48
C ALA A 67 -3.66 -3.16 -16.32
N GLU A 68 -4.62 -2.67 -17.10
CA GLU A 68 -5.63 -3.50 -17.78
C GLU A 68 -5.13 -4.21 -19.05
N ASN A 69 -5.52 -5.50 -19.19
CA ASN A 69 -5.38 -6.34 -20.38
C ASN A 69 -4.01 -6.27 -21.08
N ASP A 70 -2.94 -6.24 -20.29
CA ASP A 70 -1.60 -5.99 -20.80
C ASP A 70 -0.80 -7.27 -21.10
N THR A 71 -1.26 -8.43 -20.62
CA THR A 71 -0.48 -9.68 -20.68
C THR A 71 -1.33 -10.90 -21.03
N ILE A 72 -0.78 -11.78 -21.86
CA ILE A 72 -1.34 -13.11 -22.16
C ILE A 72 -0.33 -14.18 -21.75
N ILE A 73 -0.75 -15.14 -20.95
CA ILE A 73 0.08 -16.27 -20.49
C ILE A 73 -0.70 -17.56 -20.75
N ASN A 74 -0.14 -18.47 -21.55
CA ASN A 74 -0.79 -19.74 -21.91
C ASN A 74 -2.25 -19.56 -22.35
N ASP A 75 -2.49 -18.64 -23.30
CA ASP A 75 -3.80 -18.28 -23.85
C ASP A 75 -4.83 -17.70 -22.85
N THR A 76 -4.39 -17.39 -21.64
CA THR A 76 -5.21 -16.73 -20.62
C THR A 76 -4.81 -15.26 -20.51
N VAL A 77 -5.79 -14.36 -20.54
CA VAL A 77 -5.59 -12.91 -20.40
C VAL A 77 -5.48 -12.55 -18.93
N TYR A 78 -4.49 -11.72 -18.60
CA TYR A 78 -4.29 -11.17 -17.27
C TYR A 78 -4.13 -9.66 -17.34
N ASN A 79 -4.37 -9.04 -16.19
CA ASN A 79 -3.98 -7.67 -15.90
C ASN A 79 -2.70 -7.71 -15.07
N THR A 80 -1.85 -6.68 -15.17
CA THR A 80 -0.65 -6.61 -14.34
C THR A 80 -0.94 -5.85 -13.05
N VAL A 81 -0.49 -6.39 -11.93
CA VAL A 81 -0.44 -5.70 -10.64
C VAL A 81 0.90 -4.99 -10.54
N ILE A 82 0.88 -3.69 -10.25
CA ILE A 82 2.07 -2.86 -10.12
C ILE A 82 2.12 -2.29 -8.70
N ALA A 83 3.32 -2.25 -8.12
CA ALA A 83 3.61 -1.63 -6.85
C ALA A 83 4.53 -0.43 -6.99
N ASN A 84 4.26 0.64 -6.24
CA ASN A 84 5.21 1.70 -5.95
C ASN A 84 5.67 1.56 -4.51
N ASN A 85 6.92 1.13 -4.34
CA ASN A 85 7.55 0.97 -3.03
C ASN A 85 8.90 1.70 -3.03
N PRO A 86 8.92 3.01 -2.71
CA PRO A 86 10.14 3.82 -2.78
C PRO A 86 11.22 3.36 -1.79
N ASN A 87 10.85 2.61 -0.74
CA ASN A 87 11.75 2.09 0.28
C ASN A 87 11.92 0.57 0.19
N SER A 88 11.82 -0.03 -1.00
CA SER A 88 11.94 -1.48 -1.17
C SER A 88 13.28 -1.98 -0.63
N THR A 89 13.20 -2.87 0.36
CA THR A 89 14.33 -3.59 0.97
C THR A 89 14.55 -4.97 0.35
N GLY A 90 13.90 -5.26 -0.79
CA GLY A 90 13.89 -6.58 -1.44
C GLY A 90 12.83 -7.54 -0.91
N TYR A 91 12.23 -7.25 0.26
CA TYR A 91 11.15 -8.07 0.80
C TYR A 91 9.84 -7.86 0.04
N PHE A 92 9.41 -6.59 -0.11
CA PHE A 92 8.24 -6.22 -0.89
C PHE A 92 8.65 -5.66 -2.27
N PRO A 93 7.89 -5.96 -3.33
CA PRO A 93 8.25 -5.58 -4.69
C PRO A 93 8.15 -4.07 -4.92
N ASN A 94 8.83 -3.61 -5.98
CA ASN A 94 8.65 -2.31 -6.60
C ASN A 94 8.61 -2.53 -8.13
N GLY A 95 7.66 -1.93 -8.82
CA GLY A 95 7.34 -2.23 -10.22
C GLY A 95 6.36 -3.39 -10.36
N THR A 96 6.56 -4.25 -11.35
CA THR A 96 5.67 -5.39 -11.64
C THR A 96 5.68 -6.41 -10.50
N VAL A 97 4.51 -6.64 -9.90
CA VAL A 97 4.30 -7.57 -8.78
C VAL A 97 3.92 -8.96 -9.29
N GLY A 98 3.01 -9.00 -10.26
CA GLY A 98 2.47 -10.22 -10.82
C GLY A 98 1.27 -9.96 -11.71
N PHE A 99 0.57 -11.02 -12.07
CA PHE A 99 -0.52 -11.03 -13.01
C PHE A 99 -1.79 -11.49 -12.32
N ILE A 100 -2.88 -10.75 -12.50
CA ILE A 100 -4.16 -10.97 -11.84
C ILE A 100 -5.27 -11.14 -12.87
N ARG A 101 -6.16 -12.11 -12.62
CA ARG A 101 -7.36 -12.33 -13.42
C ARG A 101 -8.53 -12.67 -12.53
N GLU A 102 -9.72 -12.40 -13.04
CA GLU A 102 -10.96 -12.58 -12.28
C GLU A 102 -12.01 -13.25 -13.16
N ASP A 103 -12.61 -14.31 -12.62
CA ASP A 103 -13.83 -14.89 -13.16
C ASP A 103 -15.00 -14.22 -12.44
N THR A 104 -15.68 -13.30 -13.12
CA THR A 104 -16.80 -12.54 -12.53
C THR A 104 -18.08 -13.36 -12.39
N LEU A 105 -18.20 -14.51 -13.08
CA LEU A 105 -19.34 -15.41 -12.93
C LEU A 105 -19.18 -16.27 -11.67
N GLU A 106 -17.99 -16.82 -11.48
CA GLU A 106 -17.63 -17.63 -10.30
C GLU A 106 -17.21 -16.78 -9.10
N ARG A 107 -16.97 -15.47 -9.29
CA ARG A 107 -16.50 -14.50 -8.29
C ARG A 107 -15.15 -14.90 -7.68
N LYS A 108 -14.26 -15.43 -8.51
CA LYS A 108 -12.94 -15.92 -8.10
C LYS A 108 -11.84 -15.09 -8.72
N VAL A 109 -10.89 -14.68 -7.89
CA VAL A 109 -9.71 -13.92 -8.29
C VAL A 109 -8.50 -14.82 -8.19
N TYR A 110 -7.68 -14.83 -9.23
CA TYR A 110 -6.47 -15.60 -9.31
C TYR A 110 -5.27 -14.68 -9.49
N PHE A 111 -4.18 -15.01 -8.80
CA PHE A 111 -2.92 -14.29 -8.87
C PHE A 111 -1.78 -15.22 -9.28
N ARG A 112 -0.84 -14.68 -10.05
CA ARG A 112 0.37 -15.34 -10.52
C ARG A 112 1.55 -14.40 -10.32
N ASP A 113 2.49 -14.77 -9.47
CA ASP A 113 3.70 -13.95 -9.24
C ASP A 113 4.48 -13.68 -10.53
N TYR A 114 5.11 -12.50 -10.62
CA TYR A 114 5.92 -12.13 -11.78
C TYR A 114 7.23 -12.94 -11.87
N GLU A 115 7.94 -13.09 -10.75
CA GLU A 115 9.21 -13.80 -10.67
C GLU A 115 9.23 -14.77 -9.48
N ALA A 116 9.93 -15.89 -9.65
CA ALA A 116 10.26 -16.81 -8.56
C ALA A 116 11.51 -16.27 -7.86
N THR A 117 11.33 -15.68 -6.68
CA THR A 117 12.44 -15.12 -5.90
C THR A 117 13.20 -16.20 -5.12
N GLU A 118 12.63 -17.40 -4.96
CA GLU A 118 13.23 -18.51 -4.22
C GLU A 118 13.15 -19.83 -4.99
N PRO A 119 14.17 -20.72 -4.92
CA PRO A 119 14.22 -21.97 -5.67
C PRO A 119 13.10 -22.98 -5.30
N PHE A 120 12.36 -22.72 -4.23
CA PHE A 120 11.22 -23.53 -3.79
C PHE A 120 9.87 -22.94 -4.21
N PHE A 121 9.84 -21.75 -4.80
CA PHE A 121 8.62 -21.12 -5.28
C PHE A 121 8.35 -21.48 -6.75
N THR A 122 7.20 -22.12 -6.99
CA THR A 122 6.74 -22.39 -8.36
C THR A 122 5.78 -21.29 -8.80
N ILE A 123 6.10 -20.61 -9.91
CA ILE A 123 5.21 -19.63 -10.53
C ILE A 123 4.02 -20.36 -11.15
N LYS A 124 2.86 -20.21 -10.52
CA LYS A 124 1.58 -20.78 -10.95
C LYS A 124 0.45 -19.86 -10.54
N ASP A 125 -0.70 -20.06 -11.19
CA ASP A 125 -1.94 -19.43 -10.75
C ASP A 125 -2.35 -19.98 -9.39
N ARG A 126 -2.76 -19.09 -8.49
CA ARG A 126 -3.28 -19.42 -7.17
C ARG A 126 -4.55 -18.64 -6.93
N LEU A 127 -5.45 -19.23 -6.15
CA LEU A 127 -6.67 -18.56 -5.72
C LEU A 127 -6.28 -17.45 -4.73
N LEU A 128 -6.55 -16.20 -5.11
CA LEU A 128 -6.32 -15.03 -4.26
C LEU A 128 -7.58 -14.74 -3.43
N TYR A 129 -8.75 -14.76 -4.08
CA TYR A 129 -10.04 -14.56 -3.43
C TYR A 129 -11.12 -15.46 -4.03
N ASP A 130 -12.08 -15.84 -3.20
CA ASP A 130 -13.37 -16.40 -3.61
C ASP A 130 -14.45 -15.60 -2.91
N PHE A 131 -15.15 -14.72 -3.65
CA PHE A 131 -16.24 -13.89 -3.12
C PHE A 131 -17.62 -14.57 -3.28
N SER A 132 -17.65 -15.85 -3.66
CA SER A 132 -18.89 -16.65 -3.71
C SER A 132 -19.17 -17.41 -2.40
N ILE A 133 -18.16 -17.52 -1.52
CA ILE A 133 -18.27 -18.24 -0.25
C ILE A 133 -19.22 -17.57 0.75
N GLU A 134 -19.87 -18.38 1.57
CA GLU A 134 -20.80 -17.92 2.60
C GLU A 134 -20.37 -18.36 4.01
N SER A 135 -21.08 -17.89 5.03
CA SER A 135 -20.77 -18.23 6.44
C SER A 135 -20.74 -19.74 6.66
N GLY A 136 -19.65 -20.23 7.23
CA GLY A 136 -19.39 -21.66 7.47
C GLY A 136 -18.61 -22.36 6.36
N ASP A 137 -18.50 -21.78 5.17
CA ASP A 137 -17.65 -22.32 4.11
C ASP A 137 -16.17 -22.14 4.44
N THR A 138 -15.36 -22.99 3.83
CA THR A 138 -13.90 -22.94 3.95
C THR A 138 -13.25 -22.58 2.63
N VAL A 139 -12.14 -21.86 2.70
CA VAL A 139 -11.38 -21.42 1.53
C VAL A 139 -9.89 -21.52 1.82
N GLU A 140 -9.12 -21.96 0.83
CA GLU A 140 -7.66 -21.93 0.85
C GLU A 140 -7.18 -20.91 -0.19
N VAL A 141 -6.54 -19.84 0.27
CA VAL A 141 -6.07 -18.74 -0.58
C VAL A 141 -4.58 -18.55 -0.47
N PHE A 142 -3.97 -17.89 -1.45
CA PHE A 142 -2.53 -17.61 -1.42
C PHE A 142 -2.32 -16.16 -1.83
N GLY A 143 -1.72 -15.38 -0.95
CA GLY A 143 -1.22 -14.05 -1.28
C GLY A 143 0.04 -14.10 -2.14
N MET A 144 0.64 -12.93 -2.33
CA MET A 144 1.93 -12.74 -3.00
C MET A 144 3.05 -13.58 -2.36
N TYR A 145 4.13 -13.87 -3.10
CA TYR A 145 5.27 -14.70 -2.66
C TYR A 145 5.89 -14.38 -1.29
N THR A 146 5.70 -13.16 -0.76
CA THR A 146 6.16 -12.79 0.59
C THR A 146 5.36 -13.45 1.71
N CYS A 147 4.18 -13.97 1.38
CA CYS A 147 3.27 -14.64 2.29
C CYS A 147 3.58 -16.15 2.30
N PRO A 148 3.52 -16.82 3.46
CA PRO A 148 3.73 -18.26 3.55
C PRO A 148 2.77 -19.06 2.65
N GLU A 149 3.21 -20.19 2.09
CA GLU A 149 2.36 -21.09 1.28
C GLU A 149 1.63 -22.16 2.11
N PHE A 150 1.73 -22.11 3.42
CA PHE A 150 1.19 -23.15 4.30
C PHE A 150 0.26 -22.53 5.34
N TRP A 151 -0.76 -23.31 5.70
CA TRP A 151 -1.81 -22.92 6.65
C TRP A 151 -2.70 -21.77 6.17
N ASN A 152 -2.86 -21.56 4.87
CA ASN A 152 -3.71 -20.48 4.37
C ASN A 152 -5.20 -20.86 4.24
N THR A 153 -5.65 -21.81 5.07
CA THR A 153 -7.04 -22.27 5.08
C THR A 153 -7.83 -21.48 6.12
N TYR A 154 -8.93 -20.90 5.69
CA TYR A 154 -9.83 -20.11 6.52
C TYR A 154 -11.26 -20.66 6.47
N VAL A 155 -12.01 -20.43 7.54
CA VAL A 155 -13.46 -20.56 7.58
C VAL A 155 -14.07 -19.17 7.62
N VAL A 156 -15.16 -18.95 6.88
CA VAL A 156 -15.96 -17.73 6.99
C VAL A 156 -16.73 -17.78 8.29
N SER A 157 -16.27 -17.07 9.30
CA SER A 157 -16.90 -17.01 10.62
C SER A 157 -18.27 -16.31 10.58
N SER A 158 -18.37 -15.28 9.74
CA SER A 158 -19.59 -14.50 9.53
C SER A 158 -19.46 -13.63 8.28
N THR A 159 -20.60 -13.19 7.77
CA THR A 159 -20.70 -12.14 6.74
C THR A 159 -21.45 -10.93 7.30
N SER A 160 -21.06 -9.73 6.87
CA SER A 160 -21.68 -8.47 7.24
C SER A 160 -21.65 -7.48 6.08
N SER A 161 -22.02 -6.22 6.30
CA SER A 161 -21.82 -5.14 5.34
C SER A 161 -21.02 -3.99 5.95
N VAL A 162 -20.44 -3.15 5.09
CA VAL A 162 -19.77 -1.90 5.46
C VAL A 162 -20.17 -0.79 4.50
N SER A 163 -20.46 0.39 5.04
CA SER A 163 -20.62 1.62 4.27
C SER A 163 -19.26 2.22 3.94
N LEU A 164 -18.95 2.41 2.67
CA LEU A 164 -17.77 3.14 2.20
C LEU A 164 -17.96 4.66 2.41
N LEU A 165 -16.88 5.44 2.25
CA LEU A 165 -16.90 6.90 2.45
C LEU A 165 -17.88 7.64 1.52
N ASN A 166 -18.21 7.06 0.37
CA ASN A 166 -19.22 7.59 -0.55
C ASN A 166 -20.66 7.13 -0.22
N GLY A 167 -20.86 6.37 0.86
CA GLY A 167 -22.15 5.80 1.27
C GLY A 167 -22.56 4.53 0.54
N SER A 168 -21.75 4.01 -0.38
CA SER A 168 -22.03 2.72 -1.02
C SER A 168 -21.75 1.56 -0.05
N GLU A 169 -22.61 0.55 -0.05
CA GLU A 169 -22.43 -0.64 0.77
C GLU A 169 -21.54 -1.67 0.06
N ARG A 170 -20.78 -2.44 0.83
CA ARG A 170 -20.03 -3.62 0.37
C ARG A 170 -20.24 -4.79 1.32
N LYS A 171 -20.33 -6.00 0.79
CA LYS A 171 -20.31 -7.23 1.60
C LYS A 171 -18.93 -7.41 2.24
N VAL A 172 -18.93 -7.91 3.47
CA VAL A 172 -17.75 -8.20 4.27
C VAL A 172 -17.75 -9.68 4.64
N TRP A 173 -16.59 -10.32 4.53
CA TRP A 173 -16.33 -11.66 5.04
C TRP A 173 -15.36 -11.55 6.20
N ASN A 174 -15.74 -12.07 7.37
CA ASN A 174 -14.84 -12.21 8.51
C ASN A 174 -14.32 -13.64 8.54
N LEU A 175 -13.02 -13.82 8.37
CA LEU A 175 -12.40 -15.13 8.20
C LEU A 175 -11.58 -15.49 9.43
N SER A 176 -11.74 -16.72 9.89
CA SER A 176 -10.92 -17.28 10.98
C SER A 176 -10.07 -18.45 10.45
N PRO A 177 -8.80 -18.53 10.85
CA PRO A 177 -7.89 -19.55 10.35
C PRO A 177 -8.27 -20.94 10.85
N ILE A 178 -8.05 -21.97 10.02
CA ILE A 178 -8.23 -23.38 10.34
C ILE A 178 -6.84 -24.03 10.42
N GLY A 179 -6.29 -24.16 11.64
CA GLY A 179 -4.95 -24.74 11.80
C GLY A 179 -4.29 -24.40 13.14
N GLY A 180 -3.16 -25.07 13.43
CA GLY A 180 -2.54 -25.15 14.76
C GLY A 180 -1.37 -24.20 15.05
N TYR A 181 -1.19 -23.12 14.30
CA TYR A 181 -0.24 -22.06 14.62
C TYR A 181 -0.99 -20.74 14.76
N ALA A 182 -0.43 -19.81 15.53
CA ALA A 182 -1.02 -18.48 15.63
C ALA A 182 -1.16 -17.93 14.21
N GLN A 183 -2.39 -17.64 13.82
CA GLN A 183 -2.78 -16.89 12.64
C GLN A 183 -3.82 -15.88 13.09
N ASN A 184 -3.82 -14.70 12.49
CA ASN A 184 -4.82 -13.70 12.79
C ASN A 184 -6.04 -13.92 11.88
N ASN A 185 -7.18 -13.44 12.36
CA ASN A 185 -8.36 -13.31 11.51
C ASN A 185 -8.05 -12.38 10.34
N ASP A 186 -8.65 -12.67 9.19
CA ASP A 186 -8.65 -11.80 8.02
C ASP A 186 -10.06 -11.23 7.83
N GLN A 187 -10.15 -10.11 7.14
CA GLN A 187 -11.41 -9.52 6.76
C GLN A 187 -11.33 -9.06 5.31
N TRP A 188 -12.27 -9.54 4.50
CA TRP A 188 -12.34 -9.16 3.09
C TRP A 188 -13.54 -8.24 2.86
N ILE A 189 -13.36 -7.24 2.00
CA ILE A 189 -14.41 -6.35 1.53
C ILE A 189 -14.60 -6.58 0.03
N GLU A 190 -15.85 -6.77 -0.40
CA GLU A 190 -16.21 -7.00 -1.81
C GLU A 190 -15.63 -5.93 -2.73
N GLY A 191 -14.96 -6.37 -3.80
CA GLY A 191 -14.34 -5.47 -4.78
C GLY A 191 -13.11 -4.69 -4.28
N ILE A 192 -12.69 -4.86 -3.02
CA ILE A 192 -11.50 -4.23 -2.43
C ILE A 192 -10.45 -5.27 -2.04
N GLY A 193 -10.87 -6.43 -1.50
CA GLY A 193 -9.97 -7.48 -1.02
C GLY A 193 -9.73 -7.44 0.49
N SER A 194 -8.60 -7.99 0.93
CA SER A 194 -8.23 -8.11 2.35
C SER A 194 -7.89 -6.75 2.97
N LEU A 195 -8.19 -6.60 4.27
CA LEU A 195 -7.73 -5.47 5.06
C LEU A 195 -6.21 -5.48 5.34
N ASN A 196 -5.47 -6.51 4.94
CA ASN A 196 -4.01 -6.45 4.85
C ASN A 196 -3.54 -5.80 3.53
N GLY A 197 -4.45 -5.55 2.60
CA GLY A 197 -4.17 -5.13 1.22
C GLY A 197 -4.50 -6.21 0.18
N MET A 198 -4.81 -5.78 -1.04
CA MET A 198 -5.28 -6.64 -2.13
C MET A 198 -4.38 -7.85 -2.46
N PRO A 199 -3.04 -7.75 -2.50
CA PRO A 199 -2.22 -8.93 -2.79
C PRO A 199 -1.90 -9.79 -1.54
N PHE A 200 -2.47 -9.48 -0.38
CA PHE A 200 -2.08 -10.04 0.93
C PHE A 200 -3.18 -10.76 1.73
N PRO A 201 -4.13 -11.49 1.11
CA PRO A 201 -5.01 -12.36 1.89
C PRO A 201 -4.19 -13.44 2.61
N ALA A 202 -4.62 -13.83 3.81
CA ALA A 202 -3.96 -14.87 4.60
C ALA A 202 -2.45 -14.64 4.88
N CYS A 203 -1.96 -13.41 4.73
CA CYS A 203 -0.54 -13.09 4.89
C CYS A 203 -0.14 -12.90 6.36
N TYR A 204 -0.20 -13.98 7.14
CA TYR A 204 0.07 -13.95 8.58
C TYR A 204 1.20 -14.91 8.98
N GLN A 205 2.35 -14.33 9.29
CA GLN A 205 3.36 -14.91 10.18
C GLN A 205 3.92 -13.74 11.00
N LEU A 206 3.80 -13.60 12.31
CA LEU A 206 3.84 -14.53 13.46
C LEU A 206 5.22 -15.20 13.63
N GLN A 207 6.03 -14.52 14.46
CA GLN A 207 7.26 -14.90 15.18
C GLN A 207 8.64 -14.83 14.49
N THR A 208 8.77 -15.00 13.17
CA THR A 208 10.10 -14.97 12.50
C THR A 208 10.35 -13.78 11.59
N ILE A 209 9.29 -13.24 10.98
CA ILE A 209 9.33 -12.10 10.07
C ILE A 209 8.50 -10.99 10.70
N SER A 210 9.20 -10.05 11.32
CA SER A 210 8.63 -9.04 12.20
C SER A 210 7.94 -7.92 11.41
N PHE A 211 6.82 -8.20 10.74
CA PHE A 211 5.99 -7.15 10.14
C PHE A 211 4.48 -7.39 10.25
N SER A 212 3.69 -6.33 10.09
CA SER A 212 2.24 -6.36 9.89
C SER A 212 1.87 -5.57 8.64
N LEU A 213 0.68 -5.85 8.11
CA LEU A 213 0.12 -5.21 6.93
C LEU A 213 -1.25 -4.64 7.28
N ASP A 214 -1.50 -3.40 6.85
CA ASP A 214 -2.77 -2.72 7.05
C ASP A 214 -3.13 -1.96 5.77
N LEU A 215 -4.31 -2.22 5.22
CA LEU A 215 -4.89 -1.39 4.16
C LEU A 215 -5.20 -0.02 4.78
N LEU A 216 -4.44 1.01 4.41
CA LEU A 216 -4.68 2.37 4.87
C LEU A 216 -5.83 3.00 4.10
N CYS A 217 -5.77 2.92 2.77
CA CYS A 217 -6.75 3.56 1.91
C CYS A 217 -7.03 2.74 0.65
N TYR A 218 -8.23 2.91 0.12
CA TYR A 218 -8.61 2.42 -1.20
C TYR A 218 -9.32 3.52 -1.99
N PHE A 219 -9.00 3.58 -3.28
CA PHE A 219 -9.49 4.59 -4.21
C PHE A 219 -10.10 3.92 -5.45
N GLU A 220 -11.12 4.58 -6.02
CA GLU A 220 -11.60 4.36 -7.38
C GLU A 220 -11.44 5.68 -8.14
N GLY A 221 -10.53 5.70 -9.12
CA GLY A 221 -10.04 6.93 -9.75
C GLY A 221 -9.42 7.87 -8.72
N GLU A 222 -9.90 9.10 -8.66
CA GLU A 222 -9.44 10.10 -7.68
C GLU A 222 -10.24 10.07 -6.35
N THR A 223 -11.25 9.20 -6.24
CA THR A 223 -12.15 9.19 -5.08
C THR A 223 -11.69 8.20 -4.03
N LYS A 224 -11.37 8.68 -2.82
CA LYS A 224 -11.10 7.83 -1.65
C LYS A 224 -12.40 7.20 -1.15
N LEU A 225 -12.46 5.87 -1.12
CA LEU A 225 -13.67 5.12 -0.74
C LEU A 225 -13.53 4.36 0.59
N TYR A 226 -12.31 4.02 1.00
CA TYR A 226 -12.03 3.44 2.30
C TYR A 226 -10.81 4.12 2.90
N ALA A 227 -10.83 4.30 4.22
CA ALA A 227 -9.70 4.81 4.98
C ALA A 227 -9.71 4.19 6.38
N LEU A 228 -8.61 3.54 6.78
CA LEU A 228 -8.40 3.06 8.14
C LEU A 228 -8.10 4.21 9.11
N MET A 229 -7.42 5.23 8.62
CA MET A 229 -7.12 6.48 9.33
C MET A 229 -7.69 7.64 8.52
N GLU A 230 -8.46 8.55 9.14
CA GLU A 230 -9.29 9.53 8.42
C GLU A 230 -8.54 10.31 7.32
N ASP A 231 -7.31 10.77 7.61
CA ASP A 231 -6.56 11.66 6.72
C ASP A 231 -5.20 11.12 6.23
N THR A 232 -4.83 9.87 6.55
CA THR A 232 -3.47 9.37 6.24
C THR A 232 -3.50 8.11 5.39
N CYS A 233 -3.21 8.28 4.10
CA CYS A 233 -3.02 7.17 3.15
C CYS A 233 -1.55 6.80 2.96
N GLU A 234 -0.63 7.68 3.37
CA GLU A 234 0.82 7.48 3.26
C GLU A 234 1.49 7.65 4.62
N VAL A 235 2.17 6.60 5.07
CA VAL A 235 2.93 6.54 6.31
C VAL A 235 4.34 6.06 6.00
N TYR A 236 5.33 6.89 6.33
CA TYR A 236 6.74 6.56 6.24
C TYR A 236 7.44 6.93 7.55
N TRP A 237 7.91 5.92 8.30
CA TRP A 237 8.83 6.10 9.43
C TRP A 237 10.23 5.81 8.92
N THR A 238 11.00 6.86 8.67
CA THR A 238 12.40 6.74 8.32
C THR A 238 13.17 6.22 9.55
N SER A 239 13.66 4.99 9.52
CA SER A 239 14.74 4.58 10.43
C SER A 239 15.99 5.36 10.04
N SER A 240 16.36 6.32 10.89
CA SER A 240 17.53 7.21 10.79
C SER A 240 17.76 7.91 9.44
N VAL A 241 17.19 9.09 9.30
CA VAL A 241 18.09 10.24 9.40
C VAL A 241 17.83 10.73 10.82
N SER A 242 18.84 11.26 11.53
CA SER A 242 18.50 12.27 12.54
C SER A 242 17.52 13.24 11.87
N GLU A 243 16.75 14.00 12.63
CA GLU A 243 16.22 15.23 12.06
C GLU A 243 17.30 15.80 11.11
N LEU A 244 16.94 16.07 9.86
CA LEU A 244 17.54 17.22 9.21
C LEU A 244 17.08 18.37 10.12
N ALA A 245 17.72 18.47 11.29
CA ALA A 245 17.68 19.59 12.19
C ALA A 245 18.17 20.66 11.25
N ALA A 246 17.20 21.39 10.70
CA ALA A 246 17.29 22.19 9.50
C ALA A 246 18.74 22.63 9.34
N ASN A 247 19.55 21.94 8.51
CA ASN A 247 20.99 22.17 8.53
C ASN A 247 21.14 23.64 8.13
N PRO A 248 21.46 24.56 9.06
CA PRO A 248 21.28 26.00 8.82
C PRO A 248 22.39 26.56 7.92
N ILE A 249 23.04 25.68 7.15
CA ILE A 249 24.04 26.05 6.19
C ILE A 249 23.36 26.67 4.98
N HIS A 250 23.61 27.97 4.81
CA HIS A 250 23.20 28.70 3.63
C HIS A 250 24.36 28.76 2.64
N CYS A 251 24.24 28.02 1.55
CA CYS A 251 25.18 28.04 0.43
C CYS A 251 24.61 28.86 -0.73
N TYR A 252 25.24 29.97 -1.11
CA TYR A 252 24.76 30.84 -2.18
C TYR A 252 25.88 31.55 -2.94
N PRO A 253 25.69 31.86 -4.24
CA PRO A 253 24.57 31.46 -5.05
C PRO A 253 24.64 29.96 -5.39
N ASN A 254 23.48 29.31 -5.48
CA ASN A 254 23.34 27.98 -6.04
C ASN A 254 22.28 28.09 -7.15
N PRO A 255 22.66 28.09 -8.45
CA PRO A 255 23.95 27.66 -9.00
C PRO A 255 25.12 28.65 -8.77
N ALA A 256 26.29 28.13 -8.42
CA ALA A 256 27.52 28.88 -8.25
C ALA A 256 28.24 29.10 -9.59
N ARG A 257 28.86 30.28 -9.79
CA ARG A 257 29.65 30.57 -11.00
C ARG A 257 31.15 30.49 -10.72
N ASN A 258 31.69 31.45 -9.98
CA ASN A 258 33.10 31.48 -9.63
C ASN A 258 33.31 31.20 -8.15
N GLU A 259 32.31 31.51 -7.35
CA GLU A 259 32.44 31.59 -5.91
C GLU A 259 31.17 31.04 -5.26
N LEU A 260 31.33 30.40 -4.10
CA LEU A 260 30.25 29.90 -3.26
C LEU A 260 30.43 30.49 -1.85
N ASN A 261 29.45 31.25 -1.39
CA ASN A 261 29.41 31.76 -0.02
C ASN A 261 28.71 30.73 0.85
N ILE A 262 29.26 30.51 2.04
CA ILE A 262 28.77 29.55 3.03
C ILE A 262 28.57 30.30 4.34
N SER A 263 27.35 30.25 4.87
CA SER A 263 27.02 30.70 6.22
C SER A 263 26.65 29.48 7.05
N LEU A 264 27.41 29.23 8.10
CA LEU A 264 27.20 28.21 9.11
C LEU A 264 26.36 28.77 10.26
N PRO A 265 25.72 27.91 11.05
CA PRO A 265 24.95 28.34 12.20
C PRO A 265 25.86 28.68 13.38
N ASP A 266 25.35 29.47 14.32
CA ASP A 266 26.13 29.98 15.45
C ASP A 266 26.74 28.89 16.34
N ASN A 267 26.18 27.67 16.34
CA ASN A 267 26.69 26.54 17.12
C ASN A 267 27.88 25.80 16.48
N PHE A 268 28.29 26.16 15.26
CA PHE A 268 29.51 25.67 14.62
C PHE A 268 30.70 26.54 15.02
N HIS A 269 31.15 26.38 16.27
CA HIS A 269 32.39 27.01 16.72
C HIS A 269 33.62 26.24 16.20
N ASP A 270 34.78 26.90 16.15
CA ASP A 270 36.11 26.38 15.75
C ASP A 270 36.43 26.38 14.25
N CYS A 271 37.60 25.86 13.90
CA CYS A 271 38.02 25.68 12.52
C CYS A 271 37.42 24.40 11.93
N HIS A 272 37.02 24.47 10.66
CA HIS A 272 36.36 23.40 9.94
C HIS A 272 37.20 23.00 8.72
N THR A 273 37.29 21.69 8.47
CA THR A 273 37.78 21.16 7.19
C THR A 273 36.63 21.17 6.21
N ILE A 274 36.83 21.86 5.09
CA ILE A 274 35.87 21.95 4.00
C ILE A 274 36.40 21.14 2.83
N SER A 275 35.59 20.24 2.31
CA SER A 275 35.93 19.36 1.20
C SER A 275 34.87 19.42 0.10
N ILE A 276 35.28 19.38 -1.15
CA ILE A 276 34.38 19.27 -2.31
C ILE A 276 34.66 17.95 -3.03
N PHE A 277 33.61 17.18 -3.29
CA PHE A 277 33.67 15.92 -4.02
C PHE A 277 32.85 15.99 -5.30
N ASP A 278 33.28 15.27 -6.33
CA ASP A 278 32.40 14.96 -7.47
C ASP A 278 31.39 13.83 -7.12
N LEU A 279 30.46 13.56 -8.04
CA LEU A 279 29.42 12.53 -7.87
C LEU A 279 29.97 11.09 -7.77
N SER A 280 31.23 10.85 -8.12
CA SER A 280 31.88 9.55 -7.93
C SER A 280 32.53 9.42 -6.54
N GLY A 281 32.48 10.47 -5.72
CA GLY A 281 33.10 10.52 -4.40
C GLY A 281 34.59 10.90 -4.42
N ARG A 282 35.12 11.34 -5.57
CA ARG A 282 36.52 11.79 -5.67
C ARG A 282 36.65 13.20 -5.09
N LEU A 283 37.61 13.38 -4.18
CA LEU A 283 37.97 14.66 -3.57
C LEU A 283 38.62 15.58 -4.62
N LEU A 284 38.08 16.79 -4.76
CA LEU A 284 38.54 17.80 -5.73
C LEU A 284 39.15 19.04 -5.09
N PHE A 285 38.72 19.38 -3.88
CA PHE A 285 39.18 20.55 -3.15
C PHE A 285 39.10 20.27 -1.65
N GLN A 286 40.07 20.78 -0.89
CA GLN A 286 40.06 20.72 0.56
C GLN A 286 40.82 21.89 1.18
N GLU A 287 40.19 22.59 2.13
CA GLU A 287 40.81 23.67 2.90
C GLU A 287 40.33 23.66 4.35
N VAL A 288 41.02 24.43 5.20
CA VAL A 288 40.59 24.69 6.58
C VAL A 288 40.20 26.15 6.70
N HIS A 289 38.98 26.42 7.16
CA HIS A 289 38.50 27.76 7.45
C HIS A 289 38.06 27.86 8.90
N CYS A 290 38.23 29.03 9.51
CA CYS A 290 37.81 29.28 10.89
C CYS A 290 36.78 30.41 10.88
N GLY A 291 35.62 30.16 11.51
CA GLY A 291 34.50 31.10 11.55
C GLY A 291 33.28 30.63 10.74
N ASN A 292 32.17 31.33 10.95
CA ASN A 292 30.86 30.86 10.51
C ASN A 292 30.48 31.37 9.11
N GLU A 293 31.15 32.39 8.58
CA GLU A 293 30.92 32.88 7.23
C GLU A 293 32.22 32.92 6.45
N PHE A 294 32.22 32.27 5.29
CA PHE A 294 33.39 32.25 4.41
C PHE A 294 32.99 31.97 2.96
N LYS A 295 33.98 32.08 2.08
CA LYS A 295 33.81 32.05 0.64
C LYS A 295 34.81 31.10 0.02
N LEU A 296 34.31 30.23 -0.87
CA LEU A 296 35.14 29.30 -1.61
C LEU A 296 35.27 29.75 -3.06
N ASP A 297 36.49 29.70 -3.61
CA ASP A 297 36.73 29.81 -5.04
C ASP A 297 36.42 28.45 -5.70
N VAL A 298 35.35 28.42 -6.50
CA VAL A 298 34.92 27.24 -7.26
C VAL A 298 35.14 27.41 -8.76
N LYS A 299 35.88 28.45 -9.19
CA LYS A 299 36.10 28.79 -10.61
C LYS A 299 36.74 27.64 -11.40
N ALA A 300 37.63 26.88 -10.76
CA ALA A 300 38.33 25.76 -11.38
C ALA A 300 37.44 24.51 -11.59
N LEU A 301 36.28 24.45 -10.94
CA LEU A 301 35.35 23.32 -11.09
C LEU A 301 34.62 23.39 -12.43
N GLN A 302 34.49 22.23 -13.09
CA GLN A 302 33.68 22.11 -14.30
C GLN A 302 32.18 22.25 -13.97
N PRO A 303 31.33 22.66 -14.91
CA PRO A 303 29.88 22.68 -14.69
C PRO A 303 29.36 21.29 -14.29
N GLY A 304 28.53 21.22 -13.25
CA GLY A 304 28.05 19.95 -12.72
C GLY A 304 27.65 20.01 -11.25
N PHE A 305 27.17 18.89 -10.72
CA PHE A 305 26.82 18.75 -9.32
C PHE A 305 28.02 18.32 -8.48
N TYR A 306 28.12 18.90 -7.29
CA TYR A 306 29.17 18.60 -6.33
C TYR A 306 28.59 18.41 -4.93
N LEU A 307 29.30 17.63 -4.12
CA LEU A 307 29.03 17.47 -2.69
C LEU A 307 30.04 18.29 -1.90
N LEU A 308 29.54 19.24 -1.11
CA LEU A 308 30.30 20.00 -0.13
C LEU A 308 30.17 19.30 1.23
N ARG A 309 31.30 18.99 1.85
CA ARG A 309 31.38 18.45 3.21
C ARG A 309 32.12 19.42 4.11
N ILE A 310 31.58 19.69 5.29
CA ILE A 310 32.20 20.53 6.31
C ILE A 310 32.30 19.71 7.58
N MET A 311 33.52 19.53 8.08
CA MET A 311 33.81 18.66 9.21
C MET A 311 34.62 19.40 10.26
N ASN A 312 34.22 19.25 11.52
CA ASN A 312 35.02 19.62 12.69
C ASN A 312 35.02 18.42 13.66
N PRO A 313 35.74 18.50 14.80
CA PRO A 313 35.76 17.40 15.77
C PRO A 313 34.37 17.05 16.34
N THR A 314 33.39 17.96 16.26
CA THR A 314 32.06 17.78 16.85
C THR A 314 31.02 17.25 15.85
N GLY A 315 31.28 17.25 14.54
CA GLY A 315 30.31 16.79 13.55
C GLY A 315 30.72 16.96 12.09
N ILE A 316 29.85 16.44 11.22
CA ILE A 316 29.98 16.50 9.75
C ILE A 316 28.66 17.05 9.19
N ILE A 317 28.74 18.02 8.29
CA ILE A 317 27.61 18.50 7.48
C ILE A 317 27.91 18.28 6.00
N ASP A 318 26.93 17.73 5.28
CA ASP A 318 26.96 17.55 3.83
C ASP A 318 25.90 18.43 3.15
N GLN A 319 26.28 19.13 2.09
CA GLN A 319 25.40 19.99 1.29
C GLN A 319 25.69 19.83 -0.20
N LYS A 320 24.65 19.75 -1.03
CA LYS A 320 24.78 19.69 -2.49
C LYS A 320 24.74 21.08 -3.11
N PHE A 321 25.60 21.35 -4.09
CA PHE A 321 25.51 22.57 -4.93
C PHE A 321 25.75 22.28 -6.42
N LEU A 322 25.24 23.17 -7.27
CA LEU A 322 25.38 23.13 -8.73
C LEU A 322 26.39 24.19 -9.18
N LYS A 323 27.43 23.80 -9.91
CA LYS A 323 28.34 24.72 -10.61
C LYS A 323 27.84 24.99 -12.01
N HIS A 324 27.80 26.27 -12.41
CA HIS A 324 27.47 26.71 -13.75
C HIS A 324 28.69 27.30 -14.48
N LEU A 325 28.56 27.62 -15.78
CA LEU A 325 29.66 28.13 -16.61
C LEU A 325 30.17 29.48 -16.09
N THR A 326 31.49 29.62 -16.12
CA THR A 326 32.21 30.90 -15.98
C THR A 326 31.91 31.74 -17.22
N ILE A 327 31.51 33.01 -17.08
CA ILE A 327 31.44 33.96 -18.21
C ILE A 327 32.84 34.52 -18.48
#